data_AF-A0A7X6XQA2-F1
#
_entry.id   AF-A0A7X6XQA2-F1
#
_cell.length_a   1.000
_cell.length_b   1.000
_cell.length_c   1.000
_cell.angle_alpha   90.00
_cell.angle_beta   90.00
_cell.angle_gamma   90.00
#
_symmetry.space_group_name_H-M   'P 1'
#
loop_
_entity.id
_entity.type
_entity.pdbx_description
1 polymer ?
#
loop_
_entity_poly.entity_id
_entity_poly.type
_entity_poly.pdbx_seq_one_letter_code
_entity_poly.pdbx_strand_id
1 'polypeptide(L)'
;MSDVAVEPKLEGSARTYLLDRITDCLLQADEPLKVSEILAAVQQDGTVTSRLLRAVLESSDNYQAIDRRWLMAAPEVDPRRPIEASVEQVLQQIGRPMTAEQIARLLAEGVGRPVDVLLPSVQQVVRGRGKYFAAGDRWGLTAWLLDVDDHDEEEIIFRNFFLDEEVLTRFREALGGLPWDRQALADSAVKVLRQAGEPVPGKVLQFLAWCAARRAFRPGEFFAQLLDHEDALLLSTGHWCAAEMVGEFGQTLETFAEQLAEREAPETTEEGATPRVFEVTASEVAEIAGLLADRRSHRISEVIETIFELSPGERDYNAAFGSVWGAMGADERFAWVGGERWRLAGTVPRLLNKVPELLDLPYLPYFVNEDGEPLDVELAEEGFEGDLLEWVKDPRVMIAGQPIPEGSVPEEAPPKVTPAIRYELRLAGALPIYGDLRAFFPTQPEVVEITLLHAGKSFTAWLNNNLNLMVELGPFFDRLDLPLCGGSFQLQPRGKGVTTDYTVSYKPGDVDPLVAVSDERLAVLEAMREDPENTQTSTFELIQKILGAYDKKGLHFVTLFTEVNVVRRTHAYLIASILSAYACFNYLRPGYWGYDEKKVEQGIRRQKRKYIKE
;
A
#
# COMPACT_ATOMS: atom_id res chain seq x y z
N MET A 1 -50.42 5.46 -2.18
CA MET A 1 -50.62 4.26 -1.33
C MET A 1 -49.37 3.41 -1.46
N SER A 2 -48.98 2.79 -0.34
CA SER A 2 -47.65 2.31 0.08
C SER A 2 -46.67 3.44 0.46
N ASP A 3 -46.07 3.51 1.65
CA ASP A 3 -46.17 2.64 2.82
C ASP A 3 -45.78 3.41 4.09
N VAL A 4 -46.55 3.16 5.15
CA VAL A 4 -46.20 3.01 6.57
C VAL A 4 -45.02 3.84 7.10
N ALA A 5 -45.35 4.75 8.03
CA ALA A 5 -44.42 5.36 8.97
C ALA A 5 -43.57 4.27 9.68
N VAL A 6 -42.29 4.20 9.33
CA VAL A 6 -41.29 3.39 10.04
C VAL A 6 -40.60 4.34 11.00
N GLU A 7 -40.83 4.16 12.31
CA GLU A 7 -39.98 4.74 13.35
C GLU A 7 -38.51 4.48 12.99
N PRO A 8 -37.63 5.49 12.92
CA PRO A 8 -36.23 5.23 12.65
C PRO A 8 -35.65 4.50 13.87
N LYS A 9 -35.48 3.18 13.73
CA LYS A 9 -34.47 2.44 14.50
C LYS A 9 -33.16 3.22 14.44
N LEU A 10 -32.37 3.20 15.50
CA LEU A 10 -31.07 3.88 15.64
C LEU A 10 -30.19 3.86 14.37
N GLU A 11 -30.25 2.76 13.59
CA GLU A 11 -29.62 2.60 12.28
C GLU A 11 -30.01 3.67 11.25
N GLY A 12 -31.30 3.98 11.11
CA GLY A 12 -31.79 5.01 10.19
C GLY A 12 -31.24 6.39 10.54
N SER A 13 -31.22 6.73 11.84
CA SER A 13 -30.67 7.99 12.33
C SER A 13 -29.15 8.08 12.15
N ALA A 14 -28.42 6.98 12.37
CA ALA A 14 -26.99 6.92 12.14
C ALA A 14 -26.63 7.12 10.65
N ARG A 15 -27.42 6.55 9.74
CA ARG A 15 -27.28 6.79 8.29
C ARG A 15 -27.59 8.23 7.91
N THR A 16 -28.68 8.81 8.43
CA THR A 16 -29.02 10.23 8.22
C THR A 16 -27.91 11.13 8.72
N TYR A 17 -27.35 10.84 9.90
CA TYR A 17 -26.21 11.58 10.43
C TYR A 17 -25.01 11.55 9.46
N LEU A 18 -24.65 10.37 8.94
CA LEU A 18 -23.57 10.26 7.96
C LEU A 18 -23.88 11.05 6.66
N LEU A 19 -25.11 10.97 6.16
CA LEU A 19 -25.57 11.76 5.01
C LEU A 19 -25.48 13.27 5.27
N ASP A 20 -25.83 13.73 6.48
CA ASP A 20 -25.74 15.15 6.83
C ASP A 20 -24.29 15.63 6.85
N ARG A 21 -23.35 14.79 7.32
CA ARG A 21 -21.90 15.09 7.27
C ARG A 21 -21.38 15.13 5.85
N ILE A 22 -21.82 14.21 4.99
CA ILE A 22 -21.48 14.19 3.56
C ILE A 22 -22.04 15.45 2.87
N THR A 23 -23.30 15.81 3.18
CA THR A 23 -23.93 17.03 2.65
C THR A 23 -23.15 18.28 3.05
N ASP A 24 -22.76 18.40 4.32
CA ASP A 24 -21.95 19.53 4.79
C ASP A 24 -20.62 19.64 4.02
N CYS A 25 -19.97 18.50 3.73
CA CYS A 25 -18.75 18.44 2.93
C CYS A 25 -18.98 18.87 1.47
N LEU A 26 -19.98 18.30 0.81
CA LEU A 26 -20.27 18.58 -0.60
C LEU A 26 -20.78 20.01 -0.84
N LEU A 27 -21.51 20.60 0.12
CA LEU A 27 -21.94 22.00 0.04
C LEU A 27 -20.79 23.01 0.11
N GLN A 28 -19.66 22.62 0.69
CA GLN A 28 -18.45 23.44 0.79
C GLN A 28 -17.49 23.24 -0.38
N ALA A 29 -17.64 22.16 -1.14
CA ALA A 29 -16.81 21.88 -2.29
C ALA A 29 -17.21 22.77 -3.49
N ASP A 30 -16.20 23.23 -4.23
CA ASP A 30 -16.40 23.94 -5.49
C ASP A 30 -16.39 23.00 -6.71
N GLU A 31 -15.91 21.77 -6.53
CA GLU A 31 -15.85 20.72 -7.55
C GLU A 31 -16.41 19.39 -7.01
N PRO A 32 -16.92 18.50 -7.87
CA PRO A 32 -17.31 17.15 -7.46
C PRO A 32 -16.14 16.39 -6.81
N LEU A 33 -16.41 15.70 -5.70
CA LEU A 33 -15.40 15.05 -4.87
C LEU A 33 -15.35 13.53 -5.07
N LYS A 34 -14.16 12.93 -5.03
CA LYS A 34 -13.99 11.47 -4.94
C LYS A 34 -14.44 10.96 -3.56
N VAL A 35 -14.75 9.66 -3.45
CA VAL A 35 -15.15 9.07 -2.16
C VAL A 35 -14.02 9.17 -1.14
N SER A 36 -12.77 8.99 -1.58
CA SER A 36 -11.56 9.21 -0.78
C SER A 36 -11.45 10.63 -0.19
N GLU A 37 -11.82 11.66 -0.96
CA GLU A 37 -11.80 13.06 -0.51
C GLU A 37 -12.92 13.32 0.52
N ILE A 38 -14.12 12.79 0.28
CA ILE A 38 -15.26 12.87 1.21
C ILE A 38 -14.91 12.13 2.50
N LEU A 39 -14.30 10.95 2.40
CA LEU A 39 -13.87 10.16 3.55
C LEU A 39 -12.91 10.95 4.44
N ALA A 40 -11.90 11.60 3.83
CA ALA A 40 -10.93 12.42 4.55
C ALA A 40 -11.57 13.61 5.27
N ALA A 41 -12.66 14.17 4.73
CA ALA A 41 -13.39 15.28 5.34
C ALA A 41 -14.37 14.84 6.45
N VAL A 42 -14.96 13.64 6.33
CA VAL A 42 -16.00 13.12 7.23
C VAL A 42 -15.39 12.31 8.40
N GLN A 43 -14.25 11.66 8.22
CA GLN A 43 -13.58 10.91 9.29
C GLN A 43 -12.95 11.82 10.33
N GLN A 44 -13.44 11.75 11.58
CA GLN A 44 -12.65 12.15 12.75
C GLN A 44 -12.16 10.96 13.59
N ASP A 45 -12.81 9.78 13.50
CA ASP A 45 -12.54 8.63 14.39
C ASP A 45 -12.32 7.27 13.70
N GLY A 46 -12.13 7.23 12.37
CA GLY A 46 -11.78 5.99 11.64
C GLY A 46 -12.89 4.94 11.46
N THR A 47 -14.11 5.24 11.90
CA THR A 47 -15.29 4.32 11.88
C THR A 47 -15.95 4.16 10.50
N VAL A 48 -15.76 5.14 9.59
CA VAL A 48 -16.38 5.16 8.26
C VAL A 48 -15.41 4.59 7.22
N THR A 49 -15.88 3.71 6.34
CA THR A 49 -15.08 3.15 5.22
C THR A 49 -15.56 3.71 3.87
N SER A 50 -14.69 3.72 2.84
CA SER A 50 -15.09 4.12 1.47
C SER A 50 -16.30 3.32 0.96
N ARG A 51 -16.36 2.05 1.35
CA ARG A 51 -17.46 1.15 1.01
C ARG A 51 -18.78 1.58 1.64
N LEU A 52 -18.77 1.87 2.95
CA LEU A 52 -19.94 2.38 3.65
C LEU A 52 -20.42 3.70 3.04
N LEU A 53 -19.50 4.62 2.76
CA LEU A 53 -19.78 5.90 2.13
C LEU A 53 -20.52 5.74 0.80
N ARG A 54 -20.02 4.86 -0.08
CA ARG A 54 -20.70 4.56 -1.36
C ARG A 54 -22.10 4.01 -1.17
N ALA A 55 -22.25 3.00 -0.32
CA ALA A 55 -23.55 2.38 -0.05
C ALA A 55 -24.59 3.40 0.45
N VAL A 56 -24.15 4.37 1.26
CA VAL A 56 -25.01 5.42 1.82
C VAL A 56 -25.33 6.49 0.77
N LEU A 57 -24.35 6.94 -0.02
CA LEU A 57 -24.54 7.85 -1.16
C LEU A 57 -25.51 7.28 -2.20
N GLU A 58 -25.32 6.01 -2.59
CA GLU A 58 -26.18 5.31 -3.56
C GLU A 58 -27.60 5.08 -3.05
N SER A 59 -27.81 5.11 -1.72
CA SER A 59 -29.13 4.94 -1.13
C SER A 59 -29.99 6.20 -1.13
N SER A 60 -29.47 7.34 -1.60
CA SER A 60 -30.15 8.64 -1.55
C SER A 60 -30.14 9.35 -2.89
N ASP A 61 -31.33 9.76 -3.35
CA ASP A 61 -31.51 10.54 -4.59
C ASP A 61 -30.95 11.97 -4.50
N ASN A 62 -30.48 12.40 -3.32
CA ASN A 62 -29.90 13.73 -3.10
C ASN A 62 -28.49 13.87 -3.67
N TYR A 63 -27.86 12.79 -4.13
CA TYR A 63 -26.49 12.78 -4.63
C TYR A 63 -26.42 12.22 -6.03
N GLN A 64 -25.47 12.73 -6.81
CA GLN A 64 -25.22 12.28 -8.17
C GLN A 64 -23.75 11.95 -8.34
N ALA A 65 -23.47 10.82 -8.98
CA ALA A 65 -22.14 10.44 -9.43
C ALA A 65 -21.91 10.90 -10.88
N ILE A 66 -20.87 11.70 -11.11
CA ILE A 66 -20.37 12.10 -12.43
C ILE A 66 -18.89 11.76 -12.48
N ASP A 67 -18.46 10.95 -13.45
CA ASP A 67 -17.06 10.53 -13.62
C ASP A 67 -16.40 10.01 -12.32
N ARG A 68 -17.15 9.20 -11.56
CA ARG A 68 -16.76 8.63 -10.24
C ARG A 68 -16.51 9.67 -9.14
N ARG A 69 -16.96 10.89 -9.34
CA ARG A 69 -17.02 11.95 -8.33
C ARG A 69 -18.46 12.20 -7.95
N TRP A 70 -18.67 12.61 -6.71
CA TRP A 70 -19.97 12.86 -6.14
C TRP A 70 -20.19 14.36 -5.95
N LEU A 71 -21.40 14.79 -6.23
CA LEU A 71 -21.91 16.12 -5.94
C LEU A 71 -23.36 16.04 -5.44
N MET A 72 -23.86 17.15 -4.92
CA MET A 72 -25.28 17.29 -4.62
C MET A 72 -26.08 17.23 -5.92
N ALA A 73 -27.12 16.39 -5.96
CA ALA A 73 -28.02 16.34 -7.11
C ALA A 73 -28.73 17.70 -7.25
N ALA A 74 -28.68 18.26 -8.46
CA ALA A 74 -29.36 19.52 -8.74
C ALA A 74 -30.87 19.37 -8.49
N PRO A 75 -31.52 20.35 -7.82
CA PRO A 75 -32.95 20.30 -7.59
C PRO A 75 -33.70 20.28 -8.94
N GLU A 76 -34.77 19.49 -9.04
CA GLU A 76 -35.63 19.53 -10.23
C GLU A 76 -36.37 20.86 -10.32
N VAL A 77 -35.87 21.80 -11.12
CA VAL A 77 -36.50 23.11 -11.27
C VAL A 77 -37.46 23.12 -12.46
N ASP A 78 -38.74 23.43 -12.21
CA ASP A 78 -39.71 23.76 -13.27
C ASP A 78 -39.58 25.25 -13.66
N PRO A 79 -39.15 25.58 -14.90
CA PRO A 79 -38.97 26.95 -15.36
C PRO A 79 -40.27 27.79 -15.34
N ARG A 80 -41.43 27.15 -15.24
CA ARG A 80 -42.75 27.81 -15.17
C ARG A 80 -43.10 28.24 -13.75
N ARG A 81 -42.41 27.72 -12.73
CA ARG A 81 -42.66 28.06 -11.33
C ARG A 81 -41.83 29.28 -10.91
N PRO A 82 -42.35 30.11 -10.00
CA PRO A 82 -41.56 31.18 -9.39
C PRO A 82 -40.33 30.61 -8.66
N ILE A 83 -39.25 31.39 -8.61
CA ILE A 83 -38.02 31.05 -7.86
C ILE A 83 -38.29 30.70 -6.40
N GLU A 84 -39.36 31.25 -5.80
CA GLU A 84 -39.83 30.90 -4.45
C GLU A 84 -40.08 29.39 -4.29
N ALA A 85 -40.70 28.75 -5.29
CA ALA A 85 -40.96 27.32 -5.25
C ALA A 85 -39.66 26.50 -5.33
N SER A 86 -38.68 26.96 -6.10
CA SER A 86 -37.37 26.31 -6.21
C SER A 86 -36.55 26.45 -4.92
N VAL A 87 -36.61 27.62 -4.26
CA VAL A 87 -35.98 27.83 -2.94
C VAL A 87 -36.62 26.91 -1.88
N GLU A 88 -37.95 26.80 -1.89
CA GLU A 88 -38.67 25.89 -1.00
C GLU A 88 -38.26 24.42 -1.23
N GLN A 89 -38.17 24.00 -2.48
CA GLN A 89 -37.75 22.65 -2.85
C GLN A 89 -36.31 22.33 -2.42
N VAL A 90 -35.38 23.26 -2.57
CA VAL A 90 -33.99 23.08 -2.08
C VAL A 90 -33.97 22.89 -0.57
N LEU A 91 -34.69 23.73 0.17
CA LEU A 91 -34.76 23.60 1.63
C LEU A 91 -35.43 22.29 2.05
N GLN A 92 -36.45 21.82 1.32
CA GLN A 92 -37.08 20.51 1.56
C GLN A 92 -36.13 19.34 1.26
N GLN A 93 -35.38 19.40 0.16
CA GLN A 93 -34.43 18.38 -0.24
C GLN A 93 -33.31 18.19 0.78
N ILE A 94 -32.80 19.29 1.33
CA ILE A 94 -31.72 19.29 2.32
C ILE A 94 -32.24 19.06 3.74
N GLY A 95 -33.46 19.51 4.05
CA GLY A 95 -34.10 19.30 5.34
C GLY A 95 -33.46 20.05 6.52
N ARG A 96 -32.49 20.95 6.25
CA ARG A 96 -31.75 21.73 7.27
C ARG A 96 -31.66 23.21 6.83
N PRO A 97 -31.53 24.17 7.78
CA PRO A 97 -31.35 25.57 7.43
C PRO A 97 -30.05 25.81 6.64
N MET A 98 -30.14 26.61 5.59
CA MET A 98 -29.02 26.90 4.69
C MET A 98 -28.77 28.39 4.55
N THR A 99 -27.53 28.79 4.24
CA THR A 99 -27.23 30.17 3.85
C THR A 99 -27.84 30.50 2.49
N ALA A 100 -28.13 31.78 2.24
CA ALA A 100 -28.62 32.21 0.93
C ALA A 100 -27.65 31.89 -0.22
N GLU A 101 -26.35 31.83 0.07
CA GLU A 101 -25.31 31.47 -0.89
C GLU A 101 -25.35 29.98 -1.26
N GLN A 102 -25.47 29.09 -0.26
CA GLN A 102 -25.61 27.66 -0.52
C GLN A 102 -26.89 27.35 -1.33
N ILE A 103 -28.01 28.01 -1.00
CA ILE A 103 -29.26 27.87 -1.77
C ILE A 103 -29.05 28.33 -3.22
N ALA A 104 -28.41 29.48 -3.43
CA ALA A 104 -28.13 30.00 -4.77
C ALA A 104 -27.19 29.09 -5.57
N ARG A 105 -26.19 28.46 -4.92
CA ARG A 105 -25.26 27.50 -5.52
C ARG A 105 -25.99 26.27 -6.06
N LEU A 106 -26.85 25.65 -5.25
CA LEU A 106 -27.65 24.49 -5.68
C LEU A 106 -28.63 24.85 -6.81
N LEU A 107 -29.25 26.03 -6.74
CA LEU A 107 -30.15 26.50 -7.80
C LEU A 107 -29.42 26.83 -9.10
N ALA A 108 -28.16 27.25 -9.05
CA ALA A 108 -27.40 27.67 -10.24
C ALA A 108 -27.30 26.56 -11.28
N GLU A 109 -27.08 25.33 -10.82
CA GLU A 109 -26.98 24.15 -11.67
C GLU A 109 -28.33 23.79 -12.28
N GLY A 110 -29.40 23.71 -11.47
CA GLY A 110 -30.74 23.36 -11.95
C GLY A 110 -31.41 24.43 -12.84
N VAL A 111 -31.14 25.72 -12.58
CA VAL A 111 -31.69 26.86 -13.35
C VAL A 111 -30.82 27.23 -14.55
N GLY A 112 -29.56 26.79 -14.57
CA GLY A 112 -28.58 27.16 -15.60
C GLY A 112 -28.20 28.65 -15.55
N ARG A 113 -28.13 29.23 -14.35
CA ARG A 113 -27.77 30.65 -14.15
C ARG A 113 -26.64 30.80 -13.13
N PRO A 114 -25.70 31.72 -13.35
CA PRO A 114 -24.62 31.99 -12.39
C PRO A 114 -25.12 32.37 -10.98
N VAL A 115 -24.35 31.99 -9.96
CA VAL A 115 -24.67 32.20 -8.53
C VAL A 115 -24.83 33.69 -8.19
N ASP A 116 -23.98 34.55 -8.74
CA ASP A 116 -24.01 36.01 -8.56
C ASP A 116 -25.31 36.65 -9.06
N VAL A 117 -25.94 36.06 -10.07
CA VAL A 117 -27.25 36.49 -10.60
C VAL A 117 -28.40 36.02 -9.71
N LEU A 118 -28.32 34.79 -9.18
CA LEU A 118 -29.39 34.19 -8.38
C LEU A 118 -29.39 34.68 -6.93
N LEU A 119 -28.22 34.93 -6.34
CA LEU A 119 -28.07 35.26 -4.92
C LEU A 119 -28.93 36.46 -4.48
N PRO A 120 -28.95 37.62 -5.17
CA PRO A 120 -29.81 38.74 -4.78
C PRO A 120 -31.30 38.38 -4.80
N SER A 121 -31.72 37.53 -5.76
CA SER A 121 -33.10 37.07 -5.88
C SER A 121 -33.47 36.14 -4.73
N VAL A 122 -32.58 35.19 -4.39
CA VAL A 122 -32.75 34.29 -3.24
C VAL A 122 -32.85 35.09 -1.95
N GLN A 123 -31.94 36.04 -1.72
CA GLN A 123 -31.96 36.92 -0.54
C GLN A 123 -33.25 37.72 -0.41
N GLN A 124 -33.81 38.21 -1.53
CA GLN A 124 -35.08 38.93 -1.53
C GLN A 124 -36.25 38.00 -1.17
N VAL A 125 -36.25 36.77 -1.69
CA VAL A 125 -37.31 35.77 -1.44
C VAL A 125 -37.35 35.38 0.03
N VAL A 126 -36.20 34.97 0.58
CA VAL A 126 -36.14 34.46 1.97
C VAL A 126 -36.44 35.56 3.00
N ARG A 127 -36.10 36.83 2.72
CA ARG A 127 -36.41 37.97 3.60
C ARG A 127 -37.83 38.50 3.45
N GLY A 128 -38.42 38.39 2.26
CA GLY A 128 -39.67 39.08 1.91
C GLY A 128 -40.95 38.30 2.21
N ARG A 129 -40.87 37.02 2.59
CA ARG A 129 -42.02 36.10 2.70
C ARG A 129 -42.10 35.46 4.08
N GLY A 130 -43.32 35.35 4.62
CA GLY A 130 -43.59 34.68 5.91
C GLY A 130 -43.48 33.15 5.89
N LYS A 131 -43.06 32.54 4.78
CA LYS A 131 -42.82 31.09 4.66
C LYS A 131 -41.43 30.66 5.15
N TYR A 132 -40.53 31.62 5.36
CA TYR A 132 -39.16 31.34 5.77
C TYR A 132 -38.90 31.99 7.13
N PHE A 133 -38.04 31.35 7.93
CA PHE A 133 -37.53 31.92 9.17
C PHE A 133 -36.00 32.00 9.11
N ALA A 134 -35.45 32.96 9.84
CA ALA A 134 -34.01 33.10 10.00
C ALA A 134 -33.53 32.37 11.25
N ALA A 135 -32.45 31.60 11.12
CA ALA A 135 -31.66 31.02 12.20
C ALA A 135 -30.21 31.48 12.02
N GLY A 136 -29.84 32.59 12.67
CA GLY A 136 -28.57 33.25 12.41
C GLY A 136 -28.48 33.80 10.98
N ASP A 137 -27.48 33.37 10.22
CA ASP A 137 -27.30 33.68 8.80
C ASP A 137 -27.97 32.65 7.85
N ARG A 138 -28.59 31.61 8.42
CA ARG A 138 -29.26 30.52 7.71
C ARG A 138 -30.77 30.73 7.65
N TRP A 139 -31.39 30.11 6.65
CA TRP A 139 -32.82 30.20 6.37
C TRP A 139 -33.44 28.81 6.37
N GLY A 140 -34.57 28.67 7.05
CA GLY A 140 -35.38 27.46 7.07
C GLY A 140 -36.84 27.72 6.73
N LEU A 141 -37.66 26.67 6.65
CA LEU A 141 -39.09 26.76 6.36
C LEU A 141 -39.90 26.94 7.65
N THR A 142 -40.84 27.88 7.68
CA THR A 142 -41.73 28.05 8.85
C THR A 142 -42.56 26.80 9.13
N ALA A 143 -42.75 25.93 8.14
CA ALA A 143 -43.34 24.61 8.31
C ALA A 143 -42.59 23.70 9.30
N TRP A 144 -41.30 23.95 9.58
CA TRP A 144 -40.49 23.24 10.58
C TRP A 144 -40.73 23.76 12.01
N LEU A 145 -41.33 24.94 12.14
CA LEU A 145 -41.62 25.56 13.42
C LEU A 145 -42.98 25.12 13.94
N LEU A 146 -43.14 25.18 15.26
CA LEU A 146 -44.44 25.02 15.90
C LEU A 146 -45.31 26.25 15.58
N ASP A 147 -46.46 26.03 14.95
CA ASP A 147 -47.47 27.06 14.77
C ASP A 147 -48.14 27.35 16.13
N VAL A 148 -47.97 28.59 16.61
CA VAL A 148 -48.46 29.11 17.89
C VAL A 148 -49.35 30.34 17.71
N ASP A 149 -49.95 30.49 16.52
CA ASP A 149 -50.88 31.60 16.24
C ASP A 149 -52.10 31.57 17.16
N ASP A 150 -52.51 30.39 17.63
CA ASP A 150 -53.50 30.22 18.68
C ASP A 150 -52.85 30.10 20.08
N HIS A 151 -53.62 30.37 21.12
CA HIS A 151 -53.19 30.25 22.51
C HIS A 151 -53.81 29.04 23.22
N ASP A 152 -54.76 28.39 22.58
CA ASP A 152 -55.35 27.15 23.07
C ASP A 152 -54.50 25.93 22.71
N GLU A 153 -54.37 25.01 23.67
CA GLU A 153 -53.52 23.84 23.53
C GLU A 153 -54.11 22.84 22.52
N GLU A 154 -55.42 22.64 22.55
CA GLU A 154 -56.11 21.73 21.61
C GLU A 154 -55.95 22.20 20.16
N GLU A 155 -56.07 23.50 19.90
CA GLU A 155 -55.88 24.07 18.57
C GLU A 155 -54.42 23.97 18.09
N ILE A 156 -53.45 24.18 18.97
CA ILE A 156 -52.02 23.98 18.63
C ILE A 156 -51.74 22.53 18.29
N ILE A 157 -52.29 21.58 19.06
CA ILE A 157 -52.16 20.15 18.78
C ILE A 157 -52.77 19.84 17.41
N PHE A 158 -53.98 20.32 17.15
CA PHE A 158 -54.68 20.13 15.88
C PHE A 158 -53.87 20.67 14.70
N ARG A 159 -53.35 21.90 14.75
CA ARG A 159 -52.62 22.51 13.62
C ARG A 159 -51.27 21.86 13.32
N ASN A 160 -50.58 21.36 14.34
CA ASN A 160 -49.21 20.88 14.21
C ASN A 160 -49.10 19.36 14.12
N PHE A 161 -50.04 18.62 14.72
CA PHE A 161 -49.93 17.18 14.94
C PHE A 161 -51.19 16.41 14.51
N PHE A 162 -52.05 16.98 13.64
CA PHE A 162 -53.28 16.31 13.17
C PHE A 162 -53.04 14.88 12.66
N LEU A 163 -51.90 14.64 12.00
CA LEU A 163 -51.53 13.32 11.47
C LEU A 163 -50.58 12.53 12.39
N ASP A 164 -50.03 13.16 13.44
CA ASP A 164 -48.90 12.68 14.23
C ASP A 164 -49.16 12.76 15.75
N GLU A 165 -50.43 12.76 16.17
CA GLU A 165 -50.82 12.94 17.58
C GLU A 165 -50.29 11.80 18.48
N GLU A 166 -50.17 10.59 17.94
CA GLU A 166 -49.59 9.44 18.64
C GLU A 166 -48.11 9.68 18.99
N VAL A 167 -47.35 10.27 18.06
CA VAL A 167 -45.94 10.61 18.26
C VAL A 167 -45.79 11.66 19.36
N LEU A 168 -46.63 12.71 19.31
CA LEU A 168 -46.65 13.71 20.36
C LEU A 168 -46.97 13.10 21.73
N THR A 169 -47.97 12.22 21.79
CA THR A 169 -48.41 11.59 23.05
C THR A 169 -47.29 10.78 23.68
N ARG A 170 -46.60 9.93 22.91
CA ARG A 170 -45.46 9.13 23.36
C ARG A 170 -44.39 9.99 24.04
N PHE A 171 -43.92 11.03 23.36
CA PHE A 171 -42.88 11.89 23.90
C PHE A 171 -43.37 12.79 25.04
N ARG A 172 -44.63 13.21 25.01
CA ARG A 172 -45.24 14.00 26.09
C ARG A 172 -45.32 13.20 27.38
N GLU A 173 -45.73 11.94 27.31
CA GLU A 173 -45.78 11.05 28.48
C GLU A 173 -44.37 10.77 29.03
N ALA A 174 -43.40 10.53 28.16
CA ALA A 174 -42.03 10.22 28.55
C ALA A 174 -41.25 11.44 29.09
N LEU A 175 -41.43 12.62 28.49
CA LEU A 175 -40.55 13.79 28.67
C LEU A 175 -41.27 15.02 29.24
N GLY A 176 -42.60 15.07 29.23
CA GLY A 176 -43.38 16.25 29.62
C GLY A 176 -43.28 16.63 31.10
N GLY A 177 -42.83 15.71 31.96
CA GLY A 177 -42.59 15.95 33.38
C GLY A 177 -41.23 16.58 33.71
N LEU A 178 -40.35 16.74 32.72
CA LEU A 178 -39.00 17.26 32.95
C LEU A 178 -39.03 18.77 33.26
N PRO A 179 -38.12 19.28 34.12
CA PRO A 179 -38.06 20.69 34.47
C PRO A 179 -37.52 21.53 33.31
N TRP A 180 -38.24 22.59 32.95
CA TRP A 180 -37.84 23.57 31.93
C TRP A 180 -37.53 24.93 32.56
N ASP A 181 -36.35 25.47 32.26
CA ASP A 181 -36.00 26.85 32.57
C ASP A 181 -36.52 27.78 31.48
N ARG A 182 -37.44 28.69 31.85
CA ARG A 182 -38.04 29.67 30.94
C ARG A 182 -37.04 30.70 30.41
N GLN A 183 -35.92 30.91 31.08
CA GLN A 183 -34.87 31.83 30.64
C GLN A 183 -33.79 31.13 29.80
N ALA A 184 -33.72 29.79 29.86
CA ALA A 184 -32.73 28.97 29.18
C ALA A 184 -33.41 27.74 28.54
N LEU A 185 -34.27 28.00 27.56
CA LEU A 185 -35.06 26.95 26.91
C LEU A 185 -34.20 25.97 26.11
N ALA A 186 -33.15 26.45 25.42
CA ALA A 186 -32.23 25.59 24.66
C ALA A 186 -31.47 24.62 25.59
N ASP A 187 -30.91 25.10 26.70
CA ASP A 187 -30.24 24.25 27.71
C ASP A 187 -31.19 23.20 28.29
N SER A 188 -32.46 23.58 28.48
CA SER A 188 -33.50 22.66 28.95
C SER A 188 -33.82 21.61 27.88
N ALA A 189 -33.91 22.01 26.61
CA ALA A 189 -34.14 21.11 25.50
C ALA A 189 -33.01 20.07 25.35
N VAL A 190 -31.75 20.46 25.53
CA VAL A 190 -30.62 19.51 25.52
C VAL A 190 -30.75 18.46 26.62
N LYS A 191 -31.17 18.86 27.84
CA LYS A 191 -31.44 17.89 28.92
C LYS A 191 -32.57 16.94 28.57
N VAL A 192 -33.60 17.43 27.89
CA VAL A 192 -34.70 16.59 27.37
C VAL A 192 -34.18 15.61 26.33
N LEU A 193 -33.34 16.05 25.39
CA LEU A 193 -32.73 15.18 24.37
C LEU A 193 -31.85 14.09 25.00
N ARG A 194 -31.03 14.43 25.99
CA ARG A 194 -30.22 13.46 26.76
C ARG A 194 -31.08 12.41 27.46
N GLN A 195 -32.20 12.83 28.06
CA GLN A 195 -33.11 11.92 28.75
C GLN A 195 -33.92 11.05 27.80
N ALA A 196 -34.22 11.55 26.60
CA ALA A 196 -34.90 10.78 25.57
C ALA A 196 -34.05 9.58 25.11
N GLY A 197 -32.73 9.78 24.95
CA GLY A 197 -31.82 8.75 24.47
C GLY A 197 -32.10 8.30 23.02
N GLU A 198 -32.95 9.03 22.30
CA GLU A 198 -33.33 8.80 20.92
C GLU A 198 -33.63 10.14 20.23
N PRO A 199 -33.58 10.22 18.88
CA PRO A 199 -33.88 11.46 18.18
C PRO A 199 -35.35 11.88 18.34
N VAL A 200 -35.57 13.15 18.72
CA VAL A 200 -36.90 13.71 19.00
C VAL A 200 -37.36 14.60 17.85
N PRO A 201 -38.59 14.46 17.33
CA PRO A 201 -39.11 15.35 16.31
C PRO A 201 -39.08 16.83 16.74
N GLY A 202 -38.60 17.72 15.87
CA GLY A 202 -38.39 19.13 16.23
C GLY A 202 -39.65 19.87 16.66
N LYS A 203 -40.81 19.56 16.09
CA LYS A 203 -42.09 20.16 16.54
C LYS A 203 -42.52 19.68 17.92
N VAL A 204 -42.28 18.40 18.24
CA VAL A 204 -42.55 17.84 19.57
C VAL A 204 -41.69 18.56 20.62
N LEU A 205 -40.39 18.72 20.36
CA LEU A 205 -39.49 19.43 21.27
C LEU A 205 -39.91 20.90 21.47
N GLN A 206 -40.30 21.59 20.39
CA GLN A 206 -40.86 22.94 20.46
C GLN A 206 -42.18 22.99 21.25
N PHE A 207 -43.06 21.99 21.12
CA PHE A 207 -44.31 21.91 21.88
C PHE A 207 -44.04 21.77 23.38
N LEU A 208 -43.10 20.90 23.77
CA LEU A 208 -42.70 20.76 25.18
C LEU A 208 -42.13 22.06 25.75
N ALA A 209 -41.28 22.77 24.98
CA ALA A 209 -40.78 24.09 25.35
C ALA A 209 -41.91 25.13 25.48
N TRP A 210 -42.88 25.09 24.56
CA TRP A 210 -44.07 25.93 24.60
C TRP A 210 -44.94 25.65 25.82
N CYS A 211 -45.13 24.39 26.24
CA CYS A 211 -45.87 24.08 27.47
C CYS A 211 -45.27 24.79 28.71
N ALA A 212 -43.94 24.95 28.75
CA ALA A 212 -43.24 25.61 29.82
C ALA A 212 -43.30 27.16 29.75
N ALA A 213 -43.04 27.74 28.58
CA ALA A 213 -42.94 29.19 28.38
C ALA A 213 -44.25 29.88 27.94
N ARG A 214 -45.20 29.11 27.42
CA ARG A 214 -46.51 29.54 26.89
C ARG A 214 -46.37 30.75 25.96
N ARG A 215 -47.04 31.86 26.27
CA ARG A 215 -47.06 33.08 25.43
C ARG A 215 -45.69 33.73 25.22
N ALA A 216 -44.70 33.43 26.06
CA ALA A 216 -43.34 33.92 25.90
C ALA A 216 -42.52 33.10 24.88
N PHE A 217 -43.01 31.93 24.45
CA PHE A 217 -42.29 31.08 23.50
C PHE A 217 -42.23 31.74 22.12
N ARG A 218 -41.04 31.68 21.51
CA ARG A 218 -40.78 32.14 20.14
C ARG A 218 -40.13 31.00 19.37
N PRO A 219 -40.87 30.27 18.51
CA PRO A 219 -40.38 29.07 17.84
C PRO A 219 -39.08 29.30 17.06
N GLY A 220 -38.99 30.38 16.28
CA GLY A 220 -37.81 30.70 15.47
C GLY A 220 -36.57 31.01 16.31
N GLU A 221 -36.71 31.77 17.40
CA GLU A 221 -35.60 32.09 18.32
C GLU A 221 -35.12 30.82 19.05
N PHE A 222 -36.06 29.99 19.51
CA PHE A 222 -35.72 28.72 20.14
C PHE A 222 -34.98 27.78 19.18
N PHE A 223 -35.47 27.65 17.94
CA PHE A 223 -34.82 26.83 16.92
C PHE A 223 -33.39 27.33 16.65
N ALA A 224 -33.20 28.64 16.49
CA ALA A 224 -31.89 29.22 16.24
C ALA A 224 -30.92 28.98 17.42
N GLN A 225 -31.38 29.21 18.66
CA GLN A 225 -30.59 28.95 19.86
C GLN A 225 -30.19 27.49 19.99
N LEU A 226 -31.09 26.56 19.67
CA LEU A 226 -30.80 25.13 19.73
C LEU A 226 -29.86 24.69 18.60
N LEU A 227 -29.98 25.29 17.41
CA LEU A 227 -29.10 25.03 16.27
C LEU A 227 -27.65 25.44 16.55
N ASP A 228 -27.46 26.52 17.30
CA ASP A 228 -26.15 27.05 17.69
C ASP A 228 -25.61 26.39 18.98
N HIS A 229 -26.36 25.47 19.60
CA HIS A 229 -25.97 24.81 20.84
C HIS A 229 -25.07 23.59 20.57
N GLU A 230 -23.85 23.57 21.14
CA GLU A 230 -22.83 22.53 20.89
C GLU A 230 -23.30 21.11 21.23
N ASP A 231 -24.10 20.95 22.28
CA ASP A 231 -24.64 19.64 22.70
C ASP A 231 -25.91 19.18 21.95
N ALA A 232 -26.37 19.92 20.93
CA ALA A 232 -27.56 19.57 20.15
C ALA A 232 -27.23 19.37 18.67
N LEU A 233 -27.84 18.37 18.05
CA LEU A 233 -27.60 18.05 16.65
C LEU A 233 -28.93 17.89 15.91
N LEU A 234 -29.08 18.64 14.81
CA LEU A 234 -30.24 18.59 13.92
C LEU A 234 -29.96 17.65 12.75
N LEU A 235 -30.78 16.62 12.63
CA LEU A 235 -30.81 15.71 11.49
C LEU A 235 -31.69 16.27 10.36
N SER A 236 -31.34 16.00 9.10
CA SER A 236 -32.14 16.42 7.93
C SER A 236 -33.56 15.87 7.89
N THR A 237 -33.87 14.85 8.68
CA THR A 237 -35.24 14.34 8.90
C THR A 237 -36.08 15.23 9.81
N GLY A 238 -35.56 16.37 10.29
CA GLY A 238 -36.25 17.27 11.21
C GLY A 238 -36.26 16.81 12.68
N HIS A 239 -35.42 15.83 13.02
CA HIS A 239 -35.25 15.34 14.39
C HIS A 239 -34.02 15.95 15.05
N TRP A 240 -34.09 16.15 16.36
CA TRP A 240 -33.00 16.62 17.19
C TRP A 240 -32.48 15.48 18.06
N CYS A 241 -31.17 15.41 18.25
CA CYS A 241 -30.53 14.49 19.19
C CYS A 241 -29.47 15.23 20.03
N ALA A 242 -29.09 14.62 21.16
CA ALA A 242 -27.96 15.10 21.94
C ALA A 242 -26.64 14.74 21.25
N ALA A 243 -25.64 15.61 21.31
CA ALA A 243 -24.33 15.38 20.69
C ALA A 243 -23.64 14.10 21.18
N GLU A 244 -23.92 13.67 22.41
CA GLU A 244 -23.40 12.42 23.01
C GLU A 244 -23.80 11.16 22.20
N MET A 245 -24.92 11.20 21.47
CA MET A 245 -25.37 10.08 20.64
C MET A 245 -24.49 9.83 19.40
N VAL A 246 -23.59 10.76 19.05
CA VAL A 246 -22.66 10.58 17.93
C VAL A 246 -21.79 9.33 18.11
N GLY A 247 -21.41 9.00 19.35
CA GLY A 247 -20.66 7.76 19.64
C GLY A 247 -21.46 6.49 19.32
N GLU A 248 -22.77 6.48 19.63
CA GLU A 248 -23.66 5.36 19.32
C GLU A 248 -23.93 5.24 17.81
N PHE A 249 -24.03 6.37 17.10
CA PHE A 249 -24.08 6.38 15.65
C PHE A 249 -22.82 5.77 15.04
N GLY A 250 -21.64 6.11 15.57
CA GLY A 250 -20.35 5.52 15.17
C GLY A 250 -20.35 3.99 15.26
N GLN A 251 -20.72 3.43 16.42
CA GLN A 251 -20.79 1.97 16.63
C GLN A 251 -21.79 1.28 15.70
N THR A 252 -22.93 1.93 15.45
CA THR A 252 -23.96 1.42 14.55
C THR A 252 -23.46 1.39 13.10
N LEU A 253 -22.73 2.43 12.68
CA LEU A 253 -22.12 2.51 11.35
C LEU A 253 -20.99 1.50 11.16
N GLU A 254 -20.18 1.23 12.20
CA GLU A 254 -19.17 0.17 12.18
C GLU A 254 -19.81 -1.20 11.95
N THR A 255 -20.85 -1.53 12.73
CA THR A 255 -21.60 -2.79 12.56
C THR A 255 -22.18 -2.91 11.14
N PHE A 256 -22.68 -1.81 10.58
CA PHE A 256 -23.21 -1.79 9.23
C PHE A 256 -22.11 -1.96 8.17
N ALA A 257 -20.92 -1.39 8.39
CA ALA A 257 -19.75 -1.59 7.53
C ALA A 257 -19.28 -3.05 7.54
N GLU A 258 -19.27 -3.71 8.70
CA GLU A 258 -18.97 -5.15 8.83
C GLU A 258 -19.98 -6.02 8.08
N GLN A 259 -21.28 -5.74 8.23
CA GLN A 259 -22.33 -6.47 7.52
C GLN A 259 -22.26 -6.30 6.00
N LEU A 260 -21.87 -5.11 5.52
CA LEU A 260 -21.57 -4.90 4.11
C LEU A 260 -20.38 -5.80 3.73
N ALA A 261 -19.27 -5.75 4.48
CA ALA A 261 -18.10 -6.59 4.25
C ALA A 261 -18.45 -8.09 4.09
N GLU A 262 -19.33 -8.61 4.93
CA GLU A 262 -19.80 -10.00 4.89
C GLU A 262 -20.72 -10.32 3.71
N ARG A 263 -21.65 -9.42 3.34
CA ARG A 263 -22.65 -9.66 2.28
C ARG A 263 -22.08 -9.81 0.87
N GLU A 264 -20.90 -9.27 0.61
CA GLU A 264 -20.19 -9.44 -0.67
C GLU A 264 -18.95 -10.32 -0.53
N ALA A 265 -18.78 -11.00 0.62
CA ALA A 265 -17.95 -12.20 0.64
C ALA A 265 -18.52 -13.18 -0.41
N PRO A 266 -17.67 -13.95 -1.11
CA PRO A 266 -17.98 -14.51 -2.43
C PRO A 266 -19.09 -15.57 -2.38
N GLU A 267 -20.35 -15.16 -2.29
CA GLU A 267 -21.49 -15.96 -2.67
C GLU A 267 -21.62 -15.89 -4.18
N THR A 268 -20.96 -16.86 -4.82
CA THR A 268 -21.17 -17.25 -6.22
C THR A 268 -20.92 -16.16 -7.26
N THR A 269 -19.81 -16.32 -7.99
CA THR A 269 -19.70 -15.94 -9.40
C THR A 269 -21.00 -16.33 -10.13
N GLU A 270 -21.88 -15.36 -10.38
CA GLU A 270 -22.92 -15.51 -11.40
C GLU A 270 -22.20 -15.71 -12.74
N GLU A 271 -22.03 -16.96 -13.14
CA GLU A 271 -21.67 -17.35 -14.49
C GLU A 271 -22.73 -16.79 -15.46
N GLY A 272 -22.42 -15.66 -16.13
CA GLY A 272 -23.24 -15.20 -17.25
C GLY A 272 -23.25 -13.71 -17.54
N ALA A 273 -22.83 -12.83 -16.62
CA ALA A 273 -22.70 -11.41 -16.93
C ALA A 273 -21.36 -11.16 -17.64
N THR A 274 -21.40 -10.58 -18.84
CA THR A 274 -20.18 -10.13 -19.53
C THR A 274 -19.46 -9.12 -18.64
N PRO A 275 -18.15 -9.29 -18.36
CA PRO A 275 -17.38 -8.29 -17.62
C PRO A 275 -17.55 -6.93 -18.29
N ARG A 276 -17.88 -5.88 -17.53
CA ARG A 276 -17.86 -4.52 -18.07
C ARG A 276 -16.48 -4.25 -18.65
N VAL A 277 -16.43 -3.69 -19.86
CA VAL A 277 -15.17 -3.23 -20.44
C VAL A 277 -14.68 -2.08 -19.57
N PHE A 278 -13.56 -2.28 -18.88
CA PHE A 278 -12.93 -1.28 -18.05
C PHE A 278 -11.86 -0.57 -18.88
N GLU A 279 -12.06 0.69 -19.22
CA GLU A 279 -11.08 1.47 -19.97
C GLU A 279 -10.34 2.42 -19.04
N VAL A 280 -9.01 2.46 -19.18
CA VAL A 280 -8.15 3.42 -18.46
C VAL A 280 -7.85 4.58 -19.40
N THR A 281 -8.32 5.77 -19.02
CA THR A 281 -8.16 7.01 -19.77
C THR A 281 -6.75 7.60 -19.61
N ALA A 282 -6.33 8.44 -20.55
CA ALA A 282 -5.03 9.12 -20.48
C ALA A 282 -4.87 10.01 -19.22
N SER A 283 -5.99 10.55 -18.71
CA SER A 283 -6.00 11.32 -17.45
C SER A 283 -5.70 10.42 -16.24
N GLU A 284 -6.31 9.24 -16.17
CA GLU A 284 -6.04 8.26 -15.10
C GLU A 284 -4.60 7.75 -15.19
N VAL A 285 -4.04 7.54 -16.39
CA VAL A 285 -2.62 7.20 -16.53
C VAL A 285 -1.71 8.33 -16.00
N ALA A 286 -2.09 9.60 -16.19
CA ALA A 286 -1.36 10.72 -15.61
C ALA A 286 -1.49 10.76 -14.07
N GLU A 287 -2.66 10.41 -13.52
CA GLU A 287 -2.87 10.29 -12.08
C GLU A 287 -2.04 9.15 -11.48
N ILE A 288 -1.97 7.98 -12.13
CA ILE A 288 -1.09 6.87 -11.75
C ILE A 288 0.37 7.34 -11.73
N ALA A 289 0.81 8.08 -12.75
CA ALA A 289 2.17 8.63 -12.77
C ALA A 289 2.43 9.61 -11.60
N GLY A 290 1.41 10.39 -11.21
CA GLY A 290 1.46 11.26 -10.03
C GLY A 290 1.59 10.47 -8.72
N LEU A 291 0.85 9.37 -8.58
CA LEU A 291 0.92 8.49 -7.41
C LEU A 291 2.31 7.85 -7.27
N LEU A 292 2.90 7.39 -8.38
CA LEU A 292 4.23 6.76 -8.41
C LEU A 292 5.40 7.76 -8.36
N ALA A 293 5.13 9.07 -8.21
CA ALA A 293 6.16 10.12 -8.19
C ALA A 293 7.07 10.08 -6.94
N ASP A 294 6.66 9.38 -5.88
CA ASP A 294 7.40 9.24 -4.62
C ASP A 294 8.67 8.36 -4.70
N ARG A 295 9.00 7.86 -5.91
CA ARG A 295 10.16 7.00 -6.20
C ARG A 295 10.15 5.68 -5.44
N ARG A 296 9.00 5.19 -5.00
CA ARG A 296 8.82 3.82 -4.49
C ARG A 296 8.08 2.97 -5.51
N SER A 297 8.18 1.66 -5.38
CA SER A 297 7.27 0.76 -6.10
C SER A 297 5.90 0.75 -5.44
N HIS A 298 4.86 0.74 -6.26
CA HIS A 298 3.48 0.53 -5.81
C HIS A 298 2.96 -0.76 -6.43
N ARG A 299 2.13 -1.49 -5.69
CA ARG A 299 1.41 -2.64 -6.27
C ARG A 299 0.25 -2.15 -7.11
N ILE A 300 -0.08 -2.87 -8.18
CA ILE A 300 -1.30 -2.56 -8.95
C ILE A 300 -2.55 -2.61 -8.07
N SER A 301 -2.62 -3.53 -7.12
CA SER A 301 -3.71 -3.57 -6.13
C SER A 301 -3.86 -2.25 -5.36
N GLU A 302 -2.76 -1.67 -4.88
CA GLU A 302 -2.73 -0.36 -4.19
C GLU A 302 -3.14 0.78 -5.15
N VAL A 303 -2.67 0.73 -6.41
CA VAL A 303 -3.03 1.73 -7.44
C VAL A 303 -4.52 1.67 -7.75
N ILE A 304 -5.09 0.47 -7.88
CA ILE A 304 -6.51 0.26 -8.15
C ILE A 304 -7.36 0.78 -7.01
N GLU A 305 -6.99 0.44 -5.77
CA GLU A 305 -7.71 0.90 -4.58
C GLU A 305 -7.64 2.43 -4.44
N THR A 306 -6.49 3.04 -4.73
CA THR A 306 -6.29 4.48 -4.56
C THR A 306 -7.01 5.30 -5.65
N ILE A 307 -6.90 4.90 -6.92
CA ILE A 307 -7.35 5.72 -8.06
C ILE A 307 -8.75 5.33 -8.52
N PHE A 308 -9.05 4.04 -8.49
CA PHE A 308 -10.30 3.48 -9.00
C PHE A 308 -11.25 3.06 -7.87
N GLU A 309 -10.79 3.10 -6.61
CA GLU A 309 -11.56 2.78 -5.40
C GLU A 309 -12.16 1.36 -5.43
N LEU A 310 -11.53 0.43 -6.16
CA LEU A 310 -11.97 -0.97 -6.22
C LEU A 310 -11.12 -1.83 -5.31
N SER A 311 -11.76 -2.63 -4.46
CA SER A 311 -11.08 -3.59 -3.58
C SER A 311 -11.04 -5.00 -4.19
N PRO A 312 -10.04 -5.84 -3.85
CA PRO A 312 -10.05 -7.25 -4.21
C PRO A 312 -11.34 -7.95 -3.75
N GLY A 313 -12.02 -8.62 -4.67
CA GLY A 313 -13.31 -9.29 -4.42
C GLY A 313 -14.52 -8.56 -4.99
N GLU A 314 -14.40 -7.28 -5.31
CA GLU A 314 -15.46 -6.55 -6.03
C GLU A 314 -15.60 -7.04 -7.48
N ARG A 315 -16.82 -7.03 -8.01
CA ARG A 315 -17.16 -7.62 -9.32
C ARG A 315 -16.27 -7.12 -10.46
N ASP A 316 -15.96 -5.82 -10.46
CA ASP A 316 -15.25 -5.15 -11.56
C ASP A 316 -13.72 -5.11 -11.31
N TYR A 317 -13.22 -5.61 -10.17
CA TYR A 317 -11.80 -5.55 -9.79
C TYR A 317 -10.87 -6.25 -10.79
N ASN A 318 -11.22 -7.47 -11.21
CA ASN A 318 -10.36 -8.24 -12.13
C ASN A 318 -10.27 -7.60 -13.52
N ALA A 319 -11.35 -6.96 -13.97
CA ALA A 319 -11.34 -6.19 -15.22
C ALA A 319 -10.46 -4.94 -15.08
N ALA A 320 -10.59 -4.21 -13.97
CA ALA A 320 -9.73 -3.08 -13.66
C ALA A 320 -8.25 -3.48 -13.58
N PHE A 321 -7.94 -4.61 -12.94
CA PHE A 321 -6.58 -5.14 -12.84
C PHE A 321 -5.96 -5.38 -14.21
N GLY A 322 -6.67 -6.09 -15.10
CA GLY A 322 -6.18 -6.34 -16.45
C GLY A 322 -5.97 -5.05 -17.25
N SER A 323 -6.88 -4.10 -17.15
CA SER A 323 -6.81 -2.83 -17.90
C SER A 323 -5.72 -1.89 -17.37
N VAL A 324 -5.56 -1.77 -16.04
CA VAL A 324 -4.48 -0.98 -15.43
C VAL A 324 -3.13 -1.60 -15.75
N TRP A 325 -2.99 -2.93 -15.63
CA TRP A 325 -1.78 -3.65 -16.03
C TRP A 325 -1.42 -3.37 -17.49
N GLY A 326 -2.39 -3.50 -18.40
CA GLY A 326 -2.19 -3.26 -19.82
C GLY A 326 -1.82 -1.81 -20.14
N ALA A 327 -2.50 -0.84 -19.53
CA ALA A 327 -2.25 0.58 -19.74
C ALA A 327 -0.86 1.00 -19.25
N MET A 328 -0.45 0.53 -18.06
CA MET A 328 0.90 0.80 -17.54
C MET A 328 1.98 0.12 -18.39
N GLY A 329 1.74 -1.09 -18.89
CA GLY A 329 2.69 -1.80 -19.76
C GLY A 329 2.86 -1.18 -21.15
N ALA A 330 1.86 -0.45 -21.64
CA ALA A 330 1.92 0.23 -22.93
C ALA A 330 2.56 1.64 -22.87
N ASP A 331 2.73 2.21 -21.67
CA ASP A 331 3.24 3.57 -21.48
C ASP A 331 4.69 3.57 -20.97
N GLU A 332 5.60 4.19 -21.72
CA GLU A 332 7.04 4.21 -21.45
C GLU A 332 7.43 4.89 -20.12
N ARG A 333 6.51 5.65 -19.50
CA ARG A 333 6.76 6.26 -18.19
C ARG A 333 6.83 5.23 -17.08
N PHE A 334 6.24 4.04 -17.25
CA PHE A 334 6.22 3.01 -16.22
C PHE A 334 7.20 1.88 -16.52
N ALA A 335 7.74 1.31 -15.46
CA ALA A 335 8.53 0.09 -15.50
C ALA A 335 7.90 -0.92 -14.56
N TRP A 336 7.58 -2.09 -15.10
CA TRP A 336 7.27 -3.26 -14.31
C TRP A 336 8.55 -3.76 -13.65
N VAL A 337 8.53 -3.94 -12.33
CA VAL A 337 9.69 -4.38 -11.54
C VAL A 337 9.42 -5.68 -10.79
N GLY A 338 8.49 -6.49 -11.29
CA GLY A 338 8.21 -7.85 -10.81
C GLY A 338 6.97 -7.98 -9.92
N GLY A 339 6.34 -9.15 -9.96
CA GLY A 339 5.05 -9.39 -9.29
C GLY A 339 4.02 -8.35 -9.72
N GLU A 340 3.32 -7.73 -8.76
CA GLU A 340 2.39 -6.64 -9.01
C GLU A 340 3.03 -5.24 -8.99
N ARG A 341 4.36 -5.14 -8.85
CA ARG A 341 5.04 -3.87 -8.55
C ARG A 341 5.40 -3.08 -9.81
N TRP A 342 5.08 -1.80 -9.76
CA TRP A 342 5.39 -0.83 -10.81
C TRP A 342 6.03 0.42 -10.24
N ARG A 343 6.86 1.06 -11.07
CA ARG A 343 7.55 2.32 -10.77
C ARG A 343 7.53 3.22 -11.98
N LEU A 344 7.87 4.49 -11.78
CA LEU A 344 8.30 5.33 -12.88
C LEU A 344 9.64 4.82 -13.43
N ALA A 345 9.73 4.63 -14.74
CA ALA A 345 10.90 4.07 -15.43
C ALA A 345 12.18 4.87 -15.13
N GLY A 346 12.08 6.19 -15.07
CA GLY A 346 13.19 7.08 -14.71
C GLY A 346 13.71 6.96 -13.27
N THR A 347 13.03 6.20 -12.41
CA THR A 347 13.40 5.97 -11.00
C THR A 347 14.04 4.61 -10.75
N VAL A 348 14.08 3.72 -11.76
CA VAL A 348 14.81 2.46 -11.66
C VAL A 348 16.32 2.75 -11.63
N PRO A 349 17.08 2.22 -10.66
CA PRO A 349 18.51 2.51 -10.56
C PRO A 349 19.27 2.14 -11.85
N ARG A 350 20.11 3.06 -12.34
CA ARG A 350 20.78 2.91 -13.65
C ARG A 350 21.93 1.89 -13.66
N LEU A 351 22.53 1.63 -12.51
CA LEU A 351 23.71 0.76 -12.39
C LEU A 351 23.34 -0.73 -12.28
N LEU A 352 22.06 -1.08 -12.38
CA LEU A 352 21.60 -2.48 -12.27
C LEU A 352 22.02 -3.36 -13.46
N ASN A 353 22.39 -2.75 -14.58
CA ASN A 353 22.78 -3.45 -15.81
C ASN A 353 24.30 -3.63 -15.94
N LYS A 354 25.05 -3.39 -14.85
CA LYS A 354 26.51 -3.60 -14.82
C LYS A 354 26.88 -4.40 -13.57
N VAL A 355 27.85 -5.29 -13.74
CA VAL A 355 28.54 -5.91 -12.61
C VAL A 355 29.35 -4.81 -11.89
N PRO A 356 29.29 -4.69 -10.56
CA PRO A 356 30.12 -3.75 -9.80
C PRO A 356 31.61 -3.97 -10.08
N GLU A 357 32.38 -2.90 -10.25
CA GLU A 357 33.82 -2.96 -10.58
C GLU A 357 34.62 -3.79 -9.56
N LEU A 358 34.21 -3.81 -8.30
CA LEU A 358 34.85 -4.64 -7.26
C LEU A 358 34.76 -6.15 -7.53
N LEU A 359 33.76 -6.57 -8.31
CA LEU A 359 33.53 -7.98 -8.66
C LEU A 359 34.21 -8.38 -9.97
N ASP A 360 34.70 -7.42 -10.75
CA ASP A 360 35.40 -7.67 -12.01
C ASP A 360 36.69 -8.46 -11.77
N LEU A 361 37.07 -9.22 -12.80
CA LEU A 361 38.33 -9.96 -12.78
C LEU A 361 39.45 -9.05 -13.28
N PRO A 362 40.57 -8.95 -12.55
CA PRO A 362 41.71 -8.18 -12.99
C PRO A 362 42.32 -8.80 -14.24
N TYR A 363 42.82 -7.95 -15.13
CA TYR A 363 43.71 -8.41 -16.20
C TYR A 363 45.03 -8.88 -15.60
N LEU A 364 45.39 -10.14 -15.85
CA LEU A 364 46.65 -10.72 -15.37
C LEU A 364 47.68 -10.77 -16.50
N PRO A 365 48.95 -10.42 -16.23
CA PRO A 365 50.04 -10.69 -17.15
C PRO A 365 50.14 -12.18 -17.51
N TYR A 366 50.71 -12.47 -18.68
CA TYR A 366 51.05 -13.83 -19.05
C TYR A 366 52.31 -14.28 -18.29
N PHE A 367 52.12 -15.09 -17.25
CA PHE A 367 53.21 -15.59 -16.42
C PHE A 367 53.80 -16.86 -17.02
N VAL A 368 55.14 -16.89 -17.17
CA VAL A 368 55.89 -18.05 -17.66
C VAL A 368 56.96 -18.47 -16.66
N ASN A 369 57.29 -19.76 -16.65
CA ASN A 369 58.43 -20.28 -15.90
C ASN A 369 59.76 -20.01 -16.64
N GLU A 370 60.87 -20.46 -16.06
CA GLU A 370 62.22 -20.31 -16.65
C GLU A 370 62.36 -21.00 -18.03
N ASP A 371 61.56 -22.03 -18.30
CA ASP A 371 61.52 -22.76 -19.57
C ASP A 371 60.59 -22.11 -20.61
N GLY A 372 59.94 -20.99 -20.27
CA GLY A 372 58.98 -20.29 -21.13
C GLY A 372 57.60 -20.95 -21.22
N GLU A 373 57.30 -21.93 -20.37
CA GLU A 373 55.97 -22.54 -20.27
C GLU A 373 55.02 -21.69 -19.40
N PRO A 374 53.74 -21.55 -19.77
CA PRO A 374 52.76 -20.80 -18.96
C PRO A 374 52.60 -21.40 -17.57
N LEU A 375 52.59 -20.54 -16.54
CA LEU A 375 52.31 -20.95 -15.16
C LEU A 375 50.81 -21.11 -14.93
N ASP A 376 50.01 -20.13 -15.34
CA ASP A 376 48.55 -20.16 -15.22
C ASP A 376 47.96 -20.85 -16.46
N VAL A 377 47.69 -22.15 -16.34
CA VAL A 377 47.15 -22.99 -17.42
C VAL A 377 45.68 -23.31 -17.19
N GLU A 378 44.87 -23.18 -18.24
CA GLU A 378 43.49 -23.67 -18.25
C GLU A 378 43.40 -25.05 -18.92
N LEU A 379 42.70 -25.98 -18.27
CA LEU A 379 42.41 -27.30 -18.82
C LEU A 379 40.98 -27.35 -19.36
N ALA A 380 40.75 -28.21 -20.35
CA ALA A 380 39.42 -28.70 -20.70
C ALA A 380 38.81 -29.52 -19.53
N GLU A 381 37.48 -29.61 -19.46
CA GLU A 381 36.77 -30.26 -18.34
C GLU A 381 37.18 -31.73 -18.14
N GLU A 382 37.51 -32.44 -19.23
CA GLU A 382 38.00 -33.83 -19.19
C GLU A 382 39.41 -33.95 -18.57
N GLY A 383 40.11 -32.84 -18.45
CA GLY A 383 41.40 -32.73 -17.81
C GLY A 383 41.33 -32.58 -16.28
N PHE A 384 40.15 -32.32 -15.71
CA PHE A 384 40.00 -32.18 -14.26
C PHE A 384 40.22 -33.49 -13.51
N GLU A 385 40.66 -33.38 -12.26
CA GLU A 385 41.00 -34.52 -11.41
C GLU A 385 40.04 -34.66 -10.24
N GLY A 386 39.70 -35.90 -9.90
CA GLY A 386 38.76 -36.20 -8.83
C GLY A 386 37.35 -35.67 -9.14
N ASP A 387 36.77 -34.98 -8.17
CA ASP A 387 35.43 -34.39 -8.17
C ASP A 387 35.43 -32.89 -8.52
N LEU A 388 36.53 -32.34 -9.04
CA LEU A 388 36.64 -30.91 -9.35
C LEU A 388 35.57 -30.43 -10.35
N LEU A 389 35.15 -31.26 -11.29
CA LEU A 389 34.10 -30.89 -12.24
C LEU A 389 32.74 -30.64 -11.56
N GLU A 390 32.48 -31.31 -10.43
CA GLU A 390 31.28 -31.05 -9.62
C GLU A 390 31.46 -29.75 -8.83
N TRP A 391 32.64 -29.56 -8.22
CA TRP A 391 32.91 -28.39 -7.36
C TRP A 391 33.05 -27.06 -8.11
N VAL A 392 33.52 -27.04 -9.36
CA VAL A 392 33.53 -25.82 -10.19
C VAL A 392 32.13 -25.36 -10.59
N LYS A 393 31.14 -26.25 -10.49
CA LYS A 393 29.71 -25.96 -10.74
C LYS A 393 28.94 -25.64 -9.45
N ASP A 394 29.59 -25.66 -8.29
CA ASP A 394 28.97 -25.33 -7.02
C ASP A 394 28.55 -23.84 -6.98
N PRO A 395 27.31 -23.50 -6.58
CA PRO A 395 26.85 -22.12 -6.52
C PRO A 395 27.76 -21.20 -5.68
N ARG A 396 28.46 -21.73 -4.66
CA ARG A 396 29.34 -20.97 -3.77
C ARG A 396 30.66 -20.56 -4.41
N VAL A 397 31.01 -21.06 -5.60
CA VAL A 397 32.19 -20.61 -6.36
C VAL A 397 31.82 -19.80 -7.61
N MET A 398 30.53 -19.58 -7.84
CA MET A 398 30.06 -18.76 -8.97
C MET A 398 30.37 -17.29 -8.75
N ILE A 399 30.75 -16.60 -9.83
CA ILE A 399 30.97 -15.16 -9.84
C ILE A 399 29.90 -14.48 -10.70
N ALA A 400 29.67 -13.20 -10.43
CA ALA A 400 28.66 -12.41 -11.13
C ALA A 400 28.87 -12.38 -12.65
N GLY A 401 27.78 -12.42 -13.42
CA GLY A 401 27.82 -12.30 -14.89
C GLY A 401 28.24 -13.56 -15.65
N GLN A 402 28.53 -14.69 -14.97
CA GLN A 402 28.78 -15.95 -15.66
C GLN A 402 27.47 -16.61 -16.15
N PRO A 403 27.52 -17.35 -17.28
CA PRO A 403 26.43 -18.22 -17.68
C PRO A 403 26.07 -19.22 -16.58
N ILE A 404 24.79 -19.53 -16.45
CA ILE A 404 24.32 -20.57 -15.54
C ILE A 404 24.79 -21.92 -16.08
N PRO A 405 25.50 -22.75 -15.29
CA PRO A 405 25.90 -24.07 -15.76
C PRO A 405 24.68 -24.95 -16.04
N GLU A 406 24.77 -25.73 -17.10
CA GLU A 406 23.74 -26.69 -17.48
C GLU A 406 23.50 -27.70 -16.35
N GLY A 407 22.23 -27.97 -16.05
CA GLY A 407 21.81 -28.90 -14.99
C GLY A 407 22.04 -28.43 -13.55
N SER A 408 22.51 -27.19 -13.33
CA SER A 408 22.76 -26.67 -11.97
C SER A 408 21.51 -26.14 -11.26
N VAL A 409 20.45 -25.80 -12.01
CA VAL A 409 19.20 -25.26 -11.46
C VAL A 409 18.21 -26.40 -11.22
N PRO A 410 17.69 -26.56 -9.99
CA PRO A 410 16.70 -27.59 -9.71
C PRO A 410 15.38 -27.32 -10.44
N GLU A 411 14.66 -28.37 -10.83
CA GLU A 411 13.35 -28.25 -11.51
C GLU A 411 12.28 -27.63 -10.61
N GLU A 412 12.29 -27.97 -9.32
CA GLU A 412 11.39 -27.43 -8.32
C GLU A 412 12.11 -26.42 -7.42
N ALA A 413 11.50 -25.25 -7.25
CA ALA A 413 12.03 -24.21 -6.36
C ALA A 413 12.00 -24.70 -4.91
N PRO A 414 13.14 -24.66 -4.17
CA PRO A 414 13.15 -25.07 -2.78
C PRO A 414 12.31 -24.11 -1.93
N PRO A 415 11.67 -24.58 -0.84
CA PRO A 415 10.84 -23.75 0.01
C PRO A 415 11.64 -22.69 0.78
N LYS A 416 12.95 -22.92 0.93
CA LYS A 416 13.91 -22.06 1.63
C LYS A 416 15.28 -22.19 0.99
N VAL A 417 16.05 -21.12 1.01
CA VAL A 417 17.44 -21.10 0.52
C VAL A 417 18.34 -20.45 1.55
N THR A 418 19.61 -20.85 1.56
CA THR A 418 20.61 -20.36 2.53
C THR A 418 21.86 -19.90 1.79
N PRO A 419 21.87 -18.67 1.23
CA PRO A 419 23.05 -18.11 0.58
C PRO A 419 24.25 -18.00 1.53
N ALA A 420 25.45 -18.13 0.97
CA ALA A 420 26.71 -17.87 1.64
C ALA A 420 27.39 -16.65 1.02
N ILE A 421 27.78 -15.67 1.84
CA ILE A 421 28.34 -14.40 1.38
C ILE A 421 29.86 -14.44 1.49
N ARG A 422 30.54 -14.40 0.34
CA ARG A 422 32.01 -14.26 0.26
C ARG A 422 32.45 -12.82 0.52
N TYR A 423 33.75 -12.64 0.75
CA TYR A 423 34.33 -11.35 1.13
C TYR A 423 34.06 -10.23 0.12
N GLU A 424 34.31 -10.49 -1.16
CA GLU A 424 34.07 -9.50 -2.22
C GLU A 424 32.58 -9.15 -2.38
N LEU A 425 31.70 -10.12 -2.13
CA LEU A 425 30.25 -9.96 -2.22
C LEU A 425 29.71 -9.14 -1.05
N ARG A 426 30.26 -9.35 0.14
CA ARG A 426 29.97 -8.57 1.34
C ARG A 426 30.33 -7.10 1.15
N LEU A 427 31.49 -6.82 0.56
CA LEU A 427 31.95 -5.47 0.27
C LEU A 427 31.16 -4.81 -0.87
N ALA A 428 30.82 -5.56 -1.92
CA ALA A 428 30.03 -5.06 -3.04
C ALA A 428 28.54 -4.89 -2.72
N GLY A 429 28.06 -5.44 -1.60
CA GLY A 429 26.63 -5.49 -1.31
C GLY A 429 25.85 -6.27 -2.36
N ALA A 430 26.38 -7.42 -2.79
CA ALA A 430 25.86 -8.19 -3.91
C ALA A 430 25.74 -9.68 -3.61
N LEU A 431 24.88 -10.38 -4.36
CA LEU A 431 24.64 -11.82 -4.26
C LEU A 431 24.45 -12.42 -5.66
N PRO A 432 25.36 -13.29 -6.14
CA PRO A 432 25.18 -14.02 -7.38
C PRO A 432 24.04 -15.06 -7.26
N ILE A 433 23.27 -15.24 -8.32
CA ILE A 433 22.01 -15.98 -8.32
C ILE A 433 22.13 -17.23 -9.20
N TYR A 434 22.52 -18.34 -8.57
CA TYR A 434 22.77 -19.62 -9.22
C TYR A 434 22.12 -20.77 -8.44
N GLY A 435 21.97 -21.93 -9.09
CA GLY A 435 21.42 -23.14 -8.48
C GLY A 435 20.06 -22.90 -7.83
N ASP A 436 19.94 -23.28 -6.55
CA ASP A 436 18.74 -23.09 -5.73
C ASP A 436 18.22 -21.65 -5.75
N LEU A 437 19.11 -20.65 -5.68
CA LEU A 437 18.70 -19.24 -5.72
C LEU A 437 18.04 -18.88 -7.04
N ARG A 438 18.51 -19.46 -8.16
CA ARG A 438 17.93 -19.19 -9.48
C ARG A 438 16.52 -19.74 -9.61
N ALA A 439 16.27 -20.95 -9.08
CA ALA A 439 14.93 -21.53 -9.04
C ALA A 439 14.00 -20.78 -8.06
N PHE A 440 14.58 -20.18 -7.01
CA PHE A 440 13.85 -19.52 -5.92
C PHE A 440 13.33 -18.12 -6.26
N PHE A 441 14.04 -17.36 -7.10
CA PHE A 441 13.70 -15.99 -7.45
C PHE A 441 12.94 -15.87 -8.79
N PRO A 442 12.07 -14.85 -8.95
CA PRO A 442 11.36 -14.61 -10.20
C PRO A 442 12.30 -14.36 -11.37
N THR A 443 11.97 -14.95 -12.52
CA THR A 443 12.76 -14.86 -13.76
C THR A 443 12.35 -13.70 -14.67
N GLN A 444 11.26 -13.01 -14.35
CA GLN A 444 10.76 -11.85 -15.09
C GLN A 444 10.27 -10.76 -14.14
N PRO A 445 10.42 -9.48 -14.53
CA PRO A 445 11.11 -8.98 -15.73
C PRO A 445 12.64 -9.06 -15.61
N GLU A 446 13.40 -8.46 -16.54
CA GLU A 446 14.87 -8.43 -16.50
C GLU A 446 15.39 -7.91 -15.16
N VAL A 447 14.79 -6.84 -14.65
CA VAL A 447 15.12 -6.24 -13.36
C VAL A 447 13.93 -6.36 -12.42
N VAL A 448 14.13 -7.04 -11.29
CA VAL A 448 13.09 -7.28 -10.28
C VAL A 448 13.47 -6.58 -8.98
N GLU A 449 12.54 -5.81 -8.42
CA GLU A 449 12.65 -5.27 -7.07
C GLU A 449 12.25 -6.34 -6.05
N ILE A 450 13.16 -6.65 -5.13
CA ILE A 450 13.00 -7.67 -4.10
C ILE A 450 12.91 -6.98 -2.73
N THR A 451 11.96 -7.39 -1.91
CA THR A 451 11.84 -6.94 -0.51
C THR A 451 12.27 -8.04 0.44
N LEU A 452 13.27 -7.74 1.27
CA LEU A 452 13.75 -8.60 2.34
C LEU A 452 13.23 -8.09 3.68
N LEU A 453 12.51 -8.95 4.41
CA LEU A 453 11.87 -8.62 5.69
C LEU A 453 12.61 -9.28 6.84
N HIS A 454 13.13 -8.48 7.75
CA HIS A 454 13.84 -8.96 8.95
C HIS A 454 13.43 -8.15 10.18
N ALA A 455 12.97 -8.83 11.23
CA ALA A 455 12.61 -8.21 12.53
C ALA A 455 11.70 -6.97 12.39
N GLY A 456 10.68 -7.03 11.52
CA GLY A 456 9.74 -5.94 11.27
C GLY A 456 10.27 -4.80 10.38
N LYS A 457 11.51 -4.89 9.89
CA LYS A 457 12.09 -3.93 8.94
C LYS A 457 12.11 -4.53 7.53
N SER A 458 11.89 -3.68 6.53
CA SER A 458 12.04 -4.01 5.11
C SER A 458 13.33 -3.44 4.54
N PHE A 459 13.97 -4.21 3.69
CA PHE A 459 15.14 -3.83 2.90
C PHE A 459 14.83 -4.09 1.43
N THR A 460 15.15 -3.13 0.58
CA THR A 460 15.00 -3.26 -0.87
C THR A 460 16.31 -3.76 -1.47
N ALA A 461 16.22 -4.77 -2.33
CA ALA A 461 17.32 -5.27 -3.15
C ALA A 461 16.85 -5.35 -4.61
N TRP A 462 17.79 -5.39 -5.54
CA TRP A 462 17.49 -5.44 -6.97
C TRP A 462 18.12 -6.65 -7.62
N LEU A 463 17.30 -7.51 -8.21
CA LEU A 463 17.73 -8.67 -8.97
C LEU A 463 17.81 -8.31 -10.46
N ASN A 464 18.95 -8.53 -11.08
CA ASN A 464 19.10 -8.54 -12.53
C ASN A 464 19.20 -9.99 -13.04
N ASN A 465 18.18 -10.42 -13.78
CA ASN A 465 18.06 -11.76 -14.37
C ASN A 465 19.02 -12.00 -15.54
N ASN A 466 19.47 -10.95 -16.23
CA ASN A 466 20.47 -11.07 -17.30
C ASN A 466 21.88 -11.25 -16.74
N LEU A 467 22.19 -10.63 -15.60
CA LEU A 467 23.50 -10.72 -14.94
C LEU A 467 23.60 -11.86 -13.92
N ASN A 468 22.49 -12.51 -13.59
CA ASN A 468 22.37 -13.45 -12.46
C ASN A 468 22.91 -12.83 -11.16
N LEU A 469 22.54 -11.59 -10.88
CA LEU A 469 23.12 -10.81 -9.78
C LEU A 469 22.04 -10.01 -9.05
N MET A 470 22.03 -10.12 -7.73
CA MET A 470 21.29 -9.23 -6.86
C MET A 470 22.23 -8.20 -6.23
N VAL A 471 21.82 -6.93 -6.16
CA VAL A 471 22.61 -5.81 -5.64
C VAL A 471 21.81 -4.97 -4.65
N GLU A 472 22.45 -3.94 -4.08
CA GLU A 472 21.92 -3.07 -3.02
C GLU A 472 21.69 -3.80 -1.67
N LEU A 473 22.45 -4.87 -1.42
CA LEU A 473 22.37 -5.65 -0.19
C LEU A 473 23.28 -5.14 0.94
N GLY A 474 24.13 -4.13 0.69
CA GLY A 474 25.07 -3.59 1.68
C GLY A 474 24.39 -3.18 3.00
N PRO A 475 23.39 -2.26 2.98
CA PRO A 475 22.68 -1.86 4.19
C PRO A 475 21.98 -3.02 4.92
N PHE A 476 21.53 -4.04 4.17
CA PHE A 476 20.94 -5.24 4.73
C PHE A 476 21.99 -6.12 5.43
N PHE A 477 23.14 -6.34 4.81
CA PHE A 477 24.26 -7.09 5.40
C PHE A 477 24.79 -6.43 6.67
N ASP A 478 24.95 -5.10 6.66
CA ASP A 478 25.38 -4.34 7.84
C ASP A 478 24.36 -4.43 8.96
N ARG A 479 23.06 -4.41 8.64
CA ARG A 479 22.00 -4.53 9.65
C ARG A 479 22.00 -5.89 10.34
N LEU A 480 22.28 -6.95 9.60
CA LEU A 480 22.38 -8.30 10.14
C LEU A 480 23.67 -8.54 10.92
N ASP A 481 24.65 -7.62 10.84
CA ASP A 481 25.99 -7.81 11.39
C ASP A 481 26.65 -9.08 10.82
N LEU A 482 26.51 -9.28 9.50
CA LEU A 482 27.11 -10.43 8.83
C LEU A 482 28.64 -10.36 8.90
N PRO A 483 29.32 -11.49 9.21
CA PRO A 483 30.77 -11.60 9.10
C PRO A 483 31.28 -11.13 7.75
N LEU A 484 32.52 -10.63 7.71
CA LEU A 484 33.15 -10.16 6.48
C LEU A 484 33.26 -11.26 5.42
N CYS A 485 33.42 -12.53 5.84
CA CYS A 485 33.48 -13.68 4.94
C CYS A 485 32.74 -14.89 5.52
N GLY A 486 31.86 -15.50 4.71
CA GLY A 486 31.12 -16.70 5.04
C GLY A 486 29.81 -16.51 5.78
N GLY A 487 29.39 -15.26 6.02
CA GLY A 487 28.07 -14.97 6.60
C GLY A 487 26.96 -15.67 5.83
N SER A 488 26.05 -16.34 6.53
CA SER A 488 24.98 -17.11 5.92
C SER A 488 23.65 -16.88 6.62
N PHE A 489 22.60 -16.61 5.84
CA PHE A 489 21.25 -16.34 6.33
C PHE A 489 20.24 -17.13 5.50
N GLN A 490 19.06 -17.37 6.05
CA GLN A 490 18.00 -18.12 5.38
C GLN A 490 16.92 -17.19 4.83
N LEU A 491 16.47 -17.48 3.61
CA LEU A 491 15.38 -16.80 2.93
C LEU A 491 14.18 -17.75 2.77
N GLN A 492 12.98 -17.20 2.97
CA GLN A 492 11.72 -17.90 2.74
C GLN A 492 10.73 -16.98 1.99
N PRO A 493 10.05 -17.45 0.94
CA PRO A 493 9.09 -16.64 0.20
C PRO A 493 7.84 -16.38 1.04
N ARG A 494 7.25 -15.19 0.91
CA ARG A 494 5.93 -14.89 1.48
C ARG A 494 4.83 -15.14 0.45
N GLY A 495 3.82 -15.91 0.85
CA GLY A 495 2.66 -16.24 0.01
C GLY A 495 2.80 -17.59 -0.70
N LYS A 496 1.85 -17.87 -1.59
CA LYS A 496 1.88 -19.05 -2.47
C LYS A 496 2.22 -18.59 -3.89
N GLY A 497 3.15 -19.29 -4.56
CA GLY A 497 3.57 -18.99 -5.93
C GLY A 497 4.75 -18.01 -6.02
N VAL A 498 4.91 -17.39 -7.19
CA VAL A 498 5.99 -16.44 -7.48
C VAL A 498 5.77 -15.16 -6.66
N THR A 499 6.78 -14.73 -5.91
CA THR A 499 6.73 -13.56 -5.02
C THR A 499 7.96 -12.69 -5.19
N THR A 500 7.85 -11.43 -4.76
CA THR A 500 8.98 -10.51 -4.63
C THR A 500 9.30 -10.17 -3.17
N ASP A 501 8.58 -10.76 -2.22
CA ASP A 501 8.76 -10.52 -0.78
C ASP A 501 9.26 -11.78 -0.06
N TYR A 502 10.31 -11.62 0.73
CA TYR A 502 10.98 -12.73 1.40
C TYR A 502 11.22 -12.42 2.87
N THR A 503 10.93 -13.39 3.73
CA THR A 503 11.28 -13.34 5.15
C THR A 503 12.71 -13.84 5.34
N VAL A 504 13.47 -13.12 6.16
CA VAL A 504 14.87 -13.42 6.48
C VAL A 504 14.98 -13.93 7.91
N SER A 505 15.59 -15.09 8.08
CA SER A 505 16.05 -15.61 9.37
C SER A 505 17.56 -15.69 9.43
N TYR A 506 18.15 -15.16 10.51
CA TYR A 506 19.58 -15.16 10.75
C TYR A 506 19.84 -15.21 12.26
N LYS A 507 20.81 -16.02 12.71
CA LYS A 507 21.36 -15.91 14.05
C LYS A 507 22.78 -15.33 13.95
N PRO A 508 23.14 -14.35 14.80
CA PRO A 508 24.49 -13.80 14.81
C PRO A 508 25.56 -14.88 14.92
N GLY A 509 26.52 -14.86 13.99
CA GLY A 509 27.58 -15.86 13.88
C GLY A 509 27.25 -17.07 13.02
N ASP A 510 26.05 -17.19 12.45
CA ASP A 510 25.75 -18.22 11.46
C ASP A 510 26.63 -18.00 10.22
N VAL A 511 27.38 -19.05 9.84
CA VAL A 511 28.31 -19.05 8.71
C VAL A 511 28.21 -20.33 7.89
N ASP A 512 28.50 -20.26 6.60
CA ASP A 512 28.72 -21.45 5.78
C ASP A 512 30.13 -22.01 6.05
N PRO A 513 30.26 -23.29 6.41
CA PRO A 513 31.53 -23.86 6.85
C PRO A 513 32.61 -23.97 5.77
N LEU A 514 32.24 -23.90 4.49
CA LEU A 514 33.19 -23.96 3.36
C LEU A 514 33.60 -22.56 2.88
N VAL A 515 32.82 -21.53 3.20
CA VAL A 515 33.10 -20.13 2.84
C VAL A 515 33.66 -19.33 4.02
N ALA A 516 33.38 -19.73 5.26
CA ALA A 516 33.86 -19.04 6.45
C ALA A 516 35.40 -18.92 6.49
N VAL A 517 35.88 -17.69 6.63
CA VAL A 517 37.27 -17.35 6.88
C VAL A 517 37.31 -16.54 8.18
N SER A 518 38.16 -16.94 9.14
CA SER A 518 38.29 -16.21 10.41
C SER A 518 38.89 -14.83 10.19
N ASP A 519 38.58 -13.86 11.07
CA ASP A 519 39.11 -12.50 10.98
C ASP A 519 40.65 -12.47 10.99
N GLU A 520 41.28 -13.33 11.78
CA GLU A 520 42.75 -13.49 11.81
C GLU A 520 43.30 -13.94 10.45
N ARG A 521 42.66 -14.92 9.81
CA ARG A 521 43.07 -15.40 8.49
C ARG A 521 42.79 -14.36 7.42
N LEU A 522 41.65 -13.66 7.53
CA LEU A 522 41.27 -12.62 6.60
C LEU A 522 42.29 -11.47 6.61
N ALA A 523 42.75 -11.04 7.78
CA ALA A 523 43.80 -10.02 7.91
C ALA A 523 45.11 -10.44 7.21
N VAL A 524 45.49 -11.72 7.28
CA VAL A 524 46.65 -12.25 6.54
C VAL A 524 46.43 -12.18 5.03
N LEU A 525 45.24 -12.55 4.54
CA LEU A 525 44.91 -12.51 3.12
C LEU A 525 44.79 -11.08 2.60
N GLU A 526 44.28 -10.14 3.39
CA GLU A 526 44.26 -8.72 3.06
C GLU A 526 45.68 -8.16 2.96
N ALA A 527 46.57 -8.50 3.88
CA ALA A 527 47.98 -8.13 3.78
C ALA A 527 48.65 -8.73 2.53
N MET A 528 48.30 -9.97 2.15
CA MET A 528 48.74 -10.54 0.87
C MET A 528 48.18 -9.77 -0.34
N ARG A 529 46.93 -9.30 -0.30
CA ARG A 529 46.36 -8.49 -1.38
C ARG A 529 47.11 -7.17 -1.56
N GLU A 530 47.51 -6.55 -0.46
CA GLU A 530 48.20 -5.24 -0.47
C GLU A 530 49.68 -5.33 -0.84
N ASP A 531 50.27 -6.52 -0.77
CA ASP A 531 51.67 -6.76 -1.12
C ASP A 531 51.92 -6.55 -2.63
N PRO A 532 52.74 -5.55 -3.02
CA PRO A 532 53.06 -5.29 -4.42
C PRO A 532 53.72 -6.48 -5.13
N GLU A 533 54.44 -7.34 -4.40
CA GLU A 533 55.06 -8.55 -4.99
C GLU A 533 54.00 -9.53 -5.53
N ASN A 534 52.80 -9.53 -4.93
CA ASN A 534 51.70 -10.38 -5.40
C ASN A 534 51.09 -9.89 -6.72
N THR A 535 51.40 -8.67 -7.18
CA THR A 535 51.05 -8.20 -8.53
C THR A 535 51.85 -8.94 -9.62
N GLN A 536 53.06 -9.42 -9.27
CA GLN A 536 53.96 -10.17 -10.16
C GLN A 536 53.93 -11.69 -9.91
N THR A 537 53.10 -12.14 -8.97
CA THR A 537 52.93 -13.56 -8.63
C THR A 537 51.83 -14.16 -9.50
N SER A 538 52.03 -15.34 -10.08
CA SER A 538 51.00 -16.08 -10.82
C SER A 538 49.87 -16.61 -9.91
N THR A 539 48.73 -17.01 -10.48
CA THR A 539 47.68 -17.70 -9.71
C THR A 539 48.20 -19.01 -9.15
N PHE A 540 49.05 -19.73 -9.89
CA PHE A 540 49.74 -20.93 -9.45
C PHE A 540 50.52 -20.73 -8.16
N GLU A 541 51.42 -19.75 -8.12
CA GLU A 541 52.22 -19.43 -6.93
C GLU A 541 51.35 -18.93 -5.76
N LEU A 542 50.28 -18.18 -6.05
CA LEU A 542 49.35 -17.74 -5.03
C LEU A 542 48.65 -18.93 -4.36
N ILE A 543 48.22 -19.93 -5.13
CA ILE A 543 47.63 -21.17 -4.61
C ILE A 543 48.65 -21.93 -3.74
N GLN A 544 49.93 -21.95 -4.12
CA GLN A 544 50.99 -22.54 -3.29
C GLN A 544 51.14 -21.82 -1.95
N LYS A 545 51.21 -20.48 -1.95
CA LYS A 545 51.31 -19.67 -0.72
C LYS A 545 50.12 -19.92 0.21
N ILE A 546 48.91 -19.98 -0.33
CA ILE A 546 47.68 -20.21 0.44
C ILE A 546 47.65 -21.63 0.99
N LEU A 547 47.80 -22.66 0.13
CA LEU A 547 47.79 -24.06 0.58
C LEU A 547 48.96 -24.40 1.49
N GLY A 548 50.13 -23.78 1.32
CA GLY A 548 51.31 -24.01 2.16
C GLY A 548 51.12 -23.61 3.62
N ALA A 549 50.18 -22.70 3.92
CA ALA A 549 49.79 -22.37 5.29
C ALA A 549 48.96 -23.46 5.96
N TYR A 550 48.37 -24.37 5.17
CA TYR A 550 47.59 -25.50 5.64
C TYR A 550 48.44 -26.75 5.46
N ASP A 551 48.90 -27.32 6.58
CA ASP A 551 49.67 -28.57 6.63
C ASP A 551 49.02 -29.71 5.80
N LYS A 552 49.51 -30.95 5.95
CA LYS A 552 49.01 -32.17 5.26
C LYS A 552 47.48 -32.43 5.33
N LYS A 553 46.71 -31.64 6.08
CA LYS A 553 45.24 -31.65 6.10
C LYS A 553 44.62 -31.07 4.81
N GLY A 554 45.31 -30.15 4.13
CA GLY A 554 44.80 -29.48 2.92
C GLY A 554 43.60 -28.56 3.17
N LEU A 555 43.07 -27.99 2.09
CA LEU A 555 41.86 -27.15 2.07
C LEU A 555 40.79 -27.73 1.16
N HIS A 556 39.52 -27.49 1.50
CA HIS A 556 38.42 -27.76 0.58
C HIS A 556 38.47 -26.78 -0.60
N PHE A 557 38.07 -27.21 -1.80
CA PHE A 557 38.13 -26.43 -3.03
C PHE A 557 37.38 -25.08 -2.91
N VAL A 558 36.17 -25.09 -2.37
CA VAL A 558 35.37 -23.87 -2.12
C VAL A 558 36.08 -22.91 -1.18
N THR A 559 36.73 -23.41 -0.13
CA THR A 559 37.49 -22.60 0.83
C THR A 559 38.73 -22.01 0.18
N LEU A 560 39.48 -22.82 -0.57
CA LEU A 560 40.63 -22.35 -1.34
C LEU A 560 40.23 -21.27 -2.35
N PHE A 561 39.16 -21.49 -3.11
CA PHE A 561 38.61 -20.50 -4.03
C PHE A 561 38.26 -19.19 -3.31
N THR A 562 37.64 -19.29 -2.13
CA THR A 562 37.27 -18.15 -1.31
C THR A 562 38.50 -17.37 -0.86
N GLU A 563 39.52 -18.04 -0.30
CA GLU A 563 40.75 -17.39 0.15
C GLU A 563 41.55 -16.76 -1.01
N VAL A 564 41.66 -17.46 -2.14
CA VAL A 564 42.31 -16.93 -3.35
C VAL A 564 41.61 -15.64 -3.78
N ASN A 565 40.26 -15.63 -3.79
CA ASN A 565 39.48 -14.47 -4.21
C ASN A 565 39.45 -13.30 -3.22
N VAL A 566 39.87 -13.49 -1.96
CA VAL A 566 40.19 -12.37 -1.06
C VAL A 566 41.44 -11.64 -1.56
N VAL A 567 42.47 -12.39 -1.96
CA VAL A 567 43.76 -11.84 -2.43
C VAL A 567 43.64 -11.29 -3.84
N ARG A 568 43.07 -12.08 -4.75
CA ARG A 568 42.95 -11.76 -6.17
C ARG A 568 41.75 -12.47 -6.78
N ARG A 569 40.85 -11.70 -7.37
CA ARG A 569 39.68 -12.22 -8.08
C ARG A 569 40.12 -13.17 -9.21
N THR A 570 39.56 -14.37 -9.25
CA THR A 570 39.96 -15.44 -10.20
C THR A 570 38.80 -16.41 -10.43
N HIS A 571 38.71 -16.99 -11.63
CA HIS A 571 37.72 -18.01 -11.97
C HIS A 571 37.99 -19.37 -11.28
N ALA A 572 36.92 -20.06 -10.87
CA ALA A 572 37.02 -21.40 -10.28
C ALA A 572 37.67 -22.42 -11.24
N TYR A 573 37.39 -22.29 -12.54
CA TYR A 573 37.97 -23.14 -13.59
C TYR A 573 39.49 -23.02 -13.68
N LEU A 574 40.07 -21.82 -13.50
CA LEU A 574 41.51 -21.65 -13.50
C LEU A 574 42.14 -22.33 -12.27
N ILE A 575 41.56 -22.14 -11.09
CA ILE A 575 42.04 -22.81 -9.86
C ILE A 575 41.98 -24.34 -10.02
N ALA A 576 40.86 -24.88 -10.51
CA ALA A 576 40.70 -26.32 -10.75
C ALA A 576 41.69 -26.85 -11.80
N SER A 577 41.96 -26.07 -12.85
CA SER A 577 42.94 -26.39 -13.89
C SER A 577 44.35 -26.51 -13.30
N ILE A 578 44.76 -25.51 -12.50
CA ILE A 578 46.06 -25.49 -11.85
C ILE A 578 46.21 -26.67 -10.87
N LEU A 579 45.21 -26.92 -10.02
CA LEU A 579 45.21 -28.05 -9.09
C LEU A 579 45.34 -29.40 -9.80
N SER A 580 44.72 -29.54 -10.97
CA SER A 580 44.77 -30.76 -11.78
C SER A 580 46.05 -30.90 -12.60
N ALA A 581 46.60 -29.79 -13.08
CA ALA A 581 47.74 -29.77 -14.00
C ALA A 581 49.07 -30.07 -13.30
N TYR A 582 49.31 -29.50 -12.13
CA TYR A 582 50.63 -29.54 -11.48
C TYR A 582 50.83 -30.73 -10.55
N ALA A 583 52.06 -31.26 -10.50
CA ALA A 583 52.40 -32.41 -9.66
C ALA A 583 52.47 -32.07 -8.16
N CYS A 584 52.67 -30.80 -7.80
CA CYS A 584 52.76 -30.35 -6.41
C CYS A 584 51.43 -30.28 -5.67
N PHE A 585 50.30 -30.30 -6.38
CA PHE A 585 48.98 -30.39 -5.76
C PHE A 585 48.49 -31.84 -5.75
N ASN A 586 47.92 -32.27 -4.64
CA ASN A 586 47.46 -33.64 -4.44
C ASN A 586 46.00 -33.62 -4.01
N TYR A 587 45.17 -34.40 -4.72
CA TYR A 587 43.83 -34.73 -4.28
C TYR A 587 43.90 -35.67 -3.08
N LEU A 588 43.38 -35.23 -1.92
CA LEU A 588 43.49 -35.97 -0.66
C LEU A 588 42.25 -36.84 -0.41
N ARG A 589 41.06 -36.24 -0.61
CA ARG A 589 39.72 -36.81 -0.42
C ARG A 589 38.71 -35.88 -1.12
N PRO A 590 37.42 -36.26 -1.28
CA PRO A 590 36.42 -35.45 -1.98
C PRO A 590 36.46 -33.97 -1.60
N GLY A 591 36.71 -33.11 -2.58
CA GLY A 591 36.84 -31.67 -2.44
C GLY A 591 38.11 -31.14 -1.77
N TYR A 592 38.97 -31.96 -1.14
CA TYR A 592 40.15 -31.50 -0.39
C TYR A 592 41.46 -31.66 -1.18
N TRP A 593 42.24 -30.58 -1.19
CA TRP A 593 43.50 -30.44 -1.91
C TRP A 593 44.65 -30.06 -0.97
N GLY A 594 45.79 -30.73 -1.15
CA GLY A 594 47.02 -30.45 -0.40
C GLY A 594 48.17 -30.01 -1.32
N TYR A 595 49.15 -29.35 -0.73
CA TYR A 595 50.37 -28.88 -1.41
C TYR A 595 51.61 -29.64 -0.92
N ASP A 596 52.50 -30.00 -1.84
CA ASP A 596 53.79 -30.65 -1.58
C ASP A 596 54.92 -29.88 -2.30
N GLU A 597 55.64 -29.07 -1.52
CA GLU A 597 56.75 -28.23 -1.97
C GLU A 597 57.84 -29.03 -2.71
N LYS A 598 58.08 -30.29 -2.32
CA LYS A 598 59.12 -31.13 -2.92
C LYS A 598 58.82 -31.54 -4.36
N LYS A 599 57.57 -31.37 -4.80
CA LYS A 599 57.11 -31.74 -6.13
C LYS A 599 56.94 -30.54 -7.07
N VAL A 600 57.29 -29.33 -6.63
CA VAL A 600 57.16 -28.11 -7.44
C VAL A 600 58.01 -28.20 -8.71
N GLU A 601 59.27 -28.63 -8.59
CA GLU A 601 60.20 -28.80 -9.72
C GLU A 601 59.75 -29.85 -10.74
N GLN A 602 58.75 -30.70 -10.42
CA GLN A 602 58.21 -31.69 -11.36
C GLN A 602 57.25 -31.06 -12.40
N GLY A 603 56.81 -29.82 -12.18
CA GLY A 603 56.01 -29.05 -13.12
C GLY A 603 54.65 -29.69 -13.46
N ILE A 604 54.20 -29.44 -14.70
CA ILE A 604 52.92 -29.96 -15.22
C ILE A 604 53.01 -31.47 -15.46
N ARG A 605 52.05 -32.21 -14.91
CA ARG A 605 51.89 -33.66 -15.10
C ARG A 605 51.80 -33.98 -16.59
N ARG A 606 52.69 -34.85 -17.09
CA ARG A 606 52.76 -35.22 -18.52
C ARG A 606 51.42 -35.66 -19.11
N GLN A 607 50.61 -36.38 -18.35
CA GLN A 607 49.28 -36.86 -18.77
C GLN A 607 48.23 -35.74 -18.94
N LYS A 608 48.45 -34.57 -18.33
CA LYS A 608 47.53 -33.43 -18.35
C LYS A 608 47.82 -32.45 -19.49
N ARG A 609 49.02 -32.46 -20.06
CA ARG A 609 49.44 -31.55 -21.15
C ARG A 609 48.51 -31.58 -22.37
N LYS A 610 47.91 -32.74 -22.69
CA LYS A 610 46.97 -32.89 -23.82
C LYS A 610 45.59 -32.24 -23.60
N TYR A 611 45.29 -31.80 -22.37
CA TYR A 611 44.03 -31.14 -22.02
C TYR A 611 44.19 -29.63 -21.83
N ILE A 612 45.41 -29.09 -21.95
CA ILE A 612 45.64 -27.64 -21.86
C ILE A 612 44.94 -26.99 -23.06
N LYS A 613 44.11 -25.99 -22.81
CA LYS A 613 43.45 -25.20 -23.86
C LYS A 613 44.49 -24.35 -24.58
N GLU A 614 44.35 -24.27 -25.90
CA GLU A 614 45.21 -23.43 -26.76
C GLU A 614 44.99 -21.93 -26.53
#